data_AF-A0A058ZV12-F1
#
_entry.id   AF-A0A058ZV12-F1
#
_cell.length_a   1.000
_cell.length_b   1.000
_cell.length_c   1.000
_cell.angle_alpha   90.00
_cell.angle_beta   90.00
_cell.angle_gamma   90.00
#
_symmetry.space_group_name_H-M   'P 1'
#
loop_
_entity.id
_entity.type
_entity.pdbx_description
1 polymer ?
#
loop_
_entity_poly.entity_id
_entity_poly.type
_entity_poly.pdbx_seq_one_letter_code
_entity_poly.pdbx_strand_id
1 'polypeptide(L)'
;RYYFIILSLWLFQIGNMDVLFEAQFSQLADSGRPLSRCGKCLRYMKYISTRPPRLYCNTCEEVYHLPQNGTIKLYKELTCPLDSFELLIFSMPGPEGKSFPLCPYCYNSPPFEGIDTLFGAGRMGNSNNPGKGAGMPCFLCPHPTCRHSLITQGVCACPECNGTLVLDPISAPNWKLFCNMCNCLVLLPQGAHRVSTTPDRCPDCDSMIIEVDFNKKATPLEDGATLHKGCILCDELLHSLVVVKHGKSFSRRGARGRGRGMGRSGRGAGRGSSKMVDPKMSFRGF
;
A
#
# COMPACT_ATOMS: atom_id res chain seq x y z
N ARG A 1 35.65 -41.47 26.07
CA ARG A 1 36.06 -40.16 26.64
C ARG A 1 35.96 -39.01 25.63
N TYR A 2 36.47 -39.15 24.40
CA TYR A 2 36.38 -38.08 23.37
C TYR A 2 34.96 -37.72 22.91
N TYR A 3 34.05 -38.69 22.76
CA TYR A 3 32.65 -38.42 22.37
C TYR A 3 31.84 -37.64 23.42
N PHE A 4 32.17 -37.79 24.71
CA PHE A 4 31.45 -37.11 25.80
C PHE A 4 31.80 -35.61 25.85
N ILE A 5 33.05 -35.28 25.50
CA ILE A 5 33.56 -33.90 25.44
C ILE A 5 32.92 -33.14 24.27
N ILE A 6 32.76 -33.79 23.11
CA ILE A 6 32.11 -33.19 21.93
C ILE A 6 30.62 -32.95 22.18
N LEU A 7 29.91 -33.89 22.82
CA LEU A 7 28.50 -33.72 23.18
C LEU A 7 28.31 -32.58 24.20
N SER A 8 29.21 -32.47 25.19
CA SER A 8 29.16 -31.37 26.17
C SER A 8 29.47 -30.01 25.56
N LEU A 9 30.37 -29.93 24.59
CA LEU A 9 30.66 -28.69 23.84
C LEU A 9 29.47 -28.25 22.99
N TRP A 10 28.75 -29.20 22.39
CA TRP A 10 27.55 -28.92 21.58
C TRP A 10 26.37 -28.47 22.45
N LEU A 11 26.11 -29.14 23.58
CA LEU A 11 25.07 -28.73 24.55
C LEU A 11 25.38 -27.35 25.18
N PHE A 12 26.65 -27.05 25.45
CA PHE A 12 27.05 -25.74 25.95
C PHE A 12 26.90 -24.63 24.89
N GLN A 13 27.13 -24.94 23.61
CA GLN A 13 26.83 -24.02 22.51
C GLN A 13 25.34 -23.78 22.34
N ILE A 14 24.48 -24.79 22.53
CA ILE A 14 23.02 -24.62 22.47
C ILE A 14 22.53 -23.77 23.63
N GLY A 15 22.99 -24.01 24.86
CA GLY A 15 22.59 -23.20 26.01
C GLY A 15 23.01 -21.73 25.88
N ASN A 16 24.20 -21.44 25.33
CA ASN A 16 24.61 -20.06 25.06
C ASN A 16 23.87 -19.44 23.86
N MET A 17 23.50 -20.24 22.86
CA MET A 17 22.63 -19.79 21.77
C MET A 17 21.22 -19.47 22.28
N ASP A 18 20.65 -20.30 23.15
CA ASP A 18 19.34 -20.10 23.78
C ASP A 18 19.34 -18.86 24.67
N VAL A 19 20.38 -18.61 25.47
CA VAL A 19 20.49 -17.39 26.28
C VAL A 19 20.61 -16.13 25.39
N LEU A 20 21.35 -16.20 24.28
CA LEU A 20 21.44 -15.09 23.32
C LEU A 20 20.13 -14.89 22.55
N PHE A 21 19.43 -15.98 22.22
CA PHE A 21 18.13 -15.95 21.58
C PHE A 21 17.13 -15.33 22.55
N GLU A 22 16.96 -15.89 23.75
CA GLU A 22 16.07 -15.42 24.81
C GLU A 22 16.34 -13.96 25.19
N ALA A 23 17.60 -13.51 25.22
CA ALA A 23 17.95 -12.09 25.40
C ALA A 23 17.51 -11.20 24.22
N GLN A 24 17.60 -11.69 22.98
CA GLN A 24 17.07 -10.99 21.80
C GLN A 24 15.54 -10.96 21.78
N PHE A 25 14.87 -12.04 22.20
CA PHE A 25 13.41 -12.15 22.23
C PHE A 25 12.79 -11.36 23.39
N SER A 26 13.43 -11.32 24.56
CA SER A 26 12.99 -10.48 25.69
C SER A 26 13.09 -8.99 25.37
N GLN A 27 14.19 -8.53 24.75
CA GLN A 27 14.30 -7.16 24.25
C GLN A 27 13.22 -6.83 23.21
N LEU A 28 12.86 -7.81 22.37
CA LEU A 28 11.81 -7.63 21.37
C LEU A 28 10.42 -7.53 22.02
N ALA A 29 10.16 -8.42 22.98
CA ALA A 29 8.91 -8.51 23.71
C ALA A 29 8.64 -7.26 24.54
N ASP A 30 9.65 -6.62 25.12
CA ASP A 30 9.48 -5.38 25.90
C ASP A 30 9.50 -4.10 25.04
N SER A 31 9.88 -4.21 23.77
CA SER A 31 9.92 -3.08 22.85
C SER A 31 8.60 -2.84 22.12
N GLY A 32 8.28 -1.57 21.89
CA GLY A 32 7.17 -1.16 21.03
C GLY A 32 5.87 -0.86 21.79
N ARG A 33 4.92 -0.27 21.05
CA ARG A 33 3.62 0.16 21.60
C ARG A 33 2.50 -0.74 21.10
N PRO A 34 1.49 -1.10 21.92
CA PRO A 34 0.28 -1.75 21.42
C PRO A 34 -0.34 -0.96 20.26
N LEU A 35 -0.69 -1.63 19.15
CA LEU A 35 -1.25 -0.95 17.98
C LEU A 35 -2.51 -1.60 17.41
N SER A 36 -2.52 -2.92 17.25
CA SER A 36 -3.58 -3.67 16.56
C SER A 36 -3.70 -5.09 17.12
N ARG A 37 -4.88 -5.69 17.11
CA ARG A 37 -5.15 -7.04 17.61
C ARG A 37 -4.77 -8.14 16.62
N CYS A 38 -4.14 -9.20 17.14
CA CYS A 38 -3.84 -10.41 16.40
C CYS A 38 -5.13 -11.17 16.10
N GLY A 39 -5.33 -11.63 14.87
CA GLY A 39 -6.52 -12.40 14.51
C GLY A 39 -6.56 -13.80 15.11
N LYS A 40 -5.40 -14.37 15.48
CA LYS A 40 -5.28 -15.72 16.07
C LYS A 40 -5.68 -15.76 17.54
N CYS A 41 -5.17 -14.83 18.34
CA CYS A 41 -5.34 -14.84 19.80
C CYS A 41 -6.13 -13.63 20.35
N LEU A 42 -6.52 -12.69 19.48
CA LEU A 42 -7.27 -11.47 19.82
C LEU A 42 -6.58 -10.51 20.79
N ARG A 43 -5.30 -10.76 21.13
CA ARG A 43 -4.48 -9.89 21.97
C ARG A 43 -3.81 -8.81 21.13
N TYR A 44 -3.55 -7.66 21.76
CA TYR A 44 -2.82 -6.56 21.13
C TYR A 44 -1.40 -6.99 20.76
N MET A 45 -1.04 -6.75 19.51
CA MET A 45 0.32 -6.84 19.00
C MET A 45 1.04 -5.52 19.24
N LYS A 46 2.34 -5.61 19.55
CA LYS A 46 3.23 -4.47 19.73
C LYS A 46 3.80 -4.05 18.39
N TYR A 47 3.63 -2.77 18.04
CA TYR A 47 4.29 -2.15 16.91
C TYR A 47 5.68 -1.66 17.31
N ILE A 48 6.67 -2.20 16.62
CA ILE A 48 8.07 -1.84 16.77
C ILE A 48 8.45 -0.98 15.57
N SER A 49 8.68 0.31 15.81
CA SER A 49 9.01 1.30 14.77
C SER A 49 10.49 1.28 14.37
N THR A 50 11.36 0.60 15.13
CA THR A 50 12.77 0.45 14.79
C THR A 50 12.90 -0.33 13.50
N ARG A 51 13.70 0.18 12.55
CA ARG A 51 13.76 -0.37 11.19
C ARG A 51 14.39 -1.78 11.21
N PRO A 52 13.81 -2.78 10.49
CA PRO A 52 12.56 -2.68 9.72
C PRO A 52 11.31 -2.71 10.61
N PRO A 53 10.28 -1.89 10.30
CA PRO A 53 9.05 -1.84 11.07
C PRO A 53 8.33 -3.20 11.04
N ARG A 54 7.79 -3.61 12.18
CA ARG A 54 7.14 -4.90 12.37
C ARG A 54 6.12 -4.86 13.50
N LEU A 55 5.17 -5.77 13.46
CA LEU A 55 4.33 -6.14 14.59
C LEU A 55 4.88 -7.39 15.25
N TYR A 56 4.77 -7.46 16.57
CA TYR A 56 5.06 -8.65 17.34
C TYR A 56 3.86 -9.02 18.20
N CYS A 57 3.42 -10.27 18.13
CA CYS A 57 2.38 -10.80 19.00
C CYS A 57 3.03 -11.56 20.17
N ASN A 58 2.95 -11.03 21.39
CA ASN A 58 3.53 -11.67 22.56
C ASN A 58 2.91 -13.04 22.89
N THR A 59 1.63 -13.27 22.57
CA THR A 59 0.92 -14.50 22.90
C THR A 59 1.16 -15.61 21.88
N CYS A 60 1.33 -15.26 20.60
CA CYS A 60 1.63 -16.23 19.55
C CYS A 60 3.13 -16.34 19.27
N GLU A 61 3.95 -15.45 19.84
CA GLU A 61 5.39 -15.33 19.59
C GLU A 61 5.74 -15.16 18.10
N GLU A 62 4.81 -14.59 17.33
CA GLU A 62 4.95 -14.38 15.89
C GLU A 62 5.29 -12.92 15.54
N VAL A 63 6.11 -12.76 14.49
CA VAL A 63 6.51 -11.46 13.93
C VAL A 63 5.85 -11.26 12.57
N TYR A 64 5.20 -10.11 12.37
CA TYR A 64 4.66 -9.70 11.08
C TYR A 64 5.42 -8.47 10.57
N HIS A 65 6.11 -8.63 9.44
CA HIS A 65 6.80 -7.52 8.79
C HIS A 65 5.80 -6.52 8.20
N LEU A 66 6.19 -5.25 8.19
CA LEU A 66 5.37 -4.17 7.63
C LEU A 66 6.12 -3.46 6.49
N PRO A 67 5.39 -2.81 5.56
CA PRO A 67 6.01 -2.00 4.53
C PRO A 67 6.92 -0.91 5.11
N GLN A 68 8.04 -0.66 4.43
CA GLN A 68 9.05 0.32 4.86
C GLN A 68 8.79 1.70 4.25
N ASN A 69 9.48 2.72 4.75
CA ASN A 69 9.50 4.09 4.19
C ASN A 69 8.15 4.84 4.20
N GLY A 70 7.23 4.45 5.09
CA GLY A 70 5.99 5.16 5.32
C GLY A 70 5.58 5.15 6.79
N THR A 71 4.36 5.60 7.04
CA THR A 71 3.76 5.62 8.37
C THR A 71 2.73 4.51 8.50
N ILE A 72 2.68 3.89 9.67
CA ILE A 72 1.74 2.81 10.00
C ILE A 72 0.81 3.30 11.12
N LYS A 73 -0.50 3.13 10.93
CA LYS A 73 -1.53 3.43 11.93
C LYS A 73 -2.60 2.33 11.95
N LEU A 74 -3.38 2.25 13.02
CA LEU A 74 -4.57 1.38 13.10
C LEU A 74 -5.66 1.90 12.15
N TYR A 75 -6.35 1.00 11.46
CA TYR A 75 -7.40 1.37 10.52
C TYR A 75 -8.81 1.07 11.05
N LYS A 76 -9.38 2.06 11.76
CA LYS A 76 -10.79 2.08 12.21
C LYS A 76 -11.25 0.79 12.94
N GLU A 77 -10.34 0.07 13.59
CA GLU A 77 -10.59 -1.23 14.24
C GLU A 77 -11.28 -2.28 13.34
N LEU A 78 -11.14 -2.12 12.01
CA LEU A 78 -11.71 -3.07 11.05
C LEU A 78 -10.87 -4.34 11.04
N THR A 79 -11.53 -5.48 10.89
CA THR A 79 -10.88 -6.78 10.79
C THR A 79 -10.92 -7.33 9.37
N CYS A 80 -9.88 -8.09 9.02
CA CYS A 80 -9.84 -8.85 7.78
C CYS A 80 -10.84 -10.03 7.88
N PRO A 81 -11.70 -10.25 6.87
CA PRO A 81 -12.70 -11.32 6.92
C PRO A 81 -12.11 -12.73 6.76
N LEU A 82 -10.83 -12.84 6.36
CA LEU A 82 -10.15 -14.12 6.17
C LEU A 82 -9.60 -14.69 7.48
N ASP A 83 -9.03 -13.83 8.31
CA ASP A 83 -8.16 -14.22 9.42
C ASP A 83 -8.45 -13.44 10.72
N SER A 84 -9.41 -12.52 10.69
CA SER A 84 -9.82 -11.66 11.82
C SER A 84 -8.73 -10.72 12.36
N PHE A 85 -7.60 -10.55 11.66
CA PHE A 85 -6.60 -9.57 12.06
C PHE A 85 -7.13 -8.15 11.89
N GLU A 86 -6.83 -7.28 12.86
CA GLU A 86 -7.09 -5.86 12.69
C GLU A 86 -6.23 -5.27 11.58
N LEU A 87 -6.89 -4.47 10.73
CA LEU A 87 -6.27 -3.82 9.60
C LEU A 87 -5.43 -2.63 10.05
N LEU A 88 -4.30 -2.49 9.39
CA LEU A 88 -3.46 -1.32 9.47
C LEU A 88 -3.63 -0.47 8.23
N ILE A 89 -3.22 0.79 8.34
CA ILE A 89 -3.08 1.69 7.21
C ILE A 89 -1.63 2.09 7.05
N PHE A 90 -1.12 1.91 5.83
CA PHE A 90 0.17 2.40 5.41
C PHE A 90 -0.01 3.67 4.60
N SER A 91 0.76 4.71 4.89
CA SER A 91 0.75 5.97 4.16
C SER A 91 2.17 6.41 3.80
N MET A 92 2.41 6.62 2.51
CA MET A 92 3.63 7.21 2.00
C MET A 92 3.70 8.71 2.32
N PRO A 93 4.91 9.26 2.58
CA PRO A 93 5.06 10.69 2.86
C PRO A 93 4.81 11.55 1.61
N GLY A 94 4.13 12.69 1.81
CA GLY A 94 3.87 13.71 0.80
C GLY A 94 2.42 13.72 0.28
N PRO A 95 2.00 14.80 -0.40
CA PRO A 95 0.61 15.00 -0.82
C PRO A 95 0.13 13.96 -1.85
N GLU A 96 1.04 13.47 -2.69
CA GLU A 96 0.78 12.44 -3.72
C GLU A 96 1.22 11.05 -3.24
N GLY A 97 1.40 10.89 -1.93
CA GLY A 97 1.68 9.60 -1.32
C GLY A 97 0.49 8.66 -1.47
N LYS A 98 0.76 7.42 -1.88
CA LYS A 98 -0.23 6.35 -1.82
C LYS A 98 -0.45 5.96 -0.37
N SER A 99 -1.72 5.75 -0.03
CA SER A 99 -2.10 5.14 1.22
C SER A 99 -3.01 3.96 0.94
N PHE A 100 -2.90 2.92 1.75
CA PHE A 100 -3.74 1.75 1.59
C PHE A 100 -3.90 0.96 2.89
N PRO A 101 -5.06 0.31 3.08
CA PRO A 101 -5.22 -0.68 4.13
C PRO A 101 -4.41 -1.95 3.83
N LEU A 102 -3.92 -2.60 4.89
CA LEU A 102 -3.25 -3.90 4.82
C LEU A 102 -3.63 -4.77 6.02
N CYS A 103 -3.78 -6.07 5.79
CA CYS A 103 -3.85 -7.07 6.84
C CYS A 103 -2.42 -7.55 7.17
N PRO A 104 -1.99 -7.55 8.44
CA PRO A 104 -0.68 -8.06 8.84
C PRO A 104 -0.41 -9.50 8.38
N TYR A 105 -1.40 -10.39 8.48
CA TYR A 105 -1.24 -11.78 8.11
C TYR A 105 -1.17 -11.95 6.59
N CYS A 106 -2.17 -11.46 5.84
CA CYS A 106 -2.15 -11.53 4.37
C CYS A 106 -0.91 -10.88 3.73
N TYR A 107 -0.35 -9.84 4.35
CA TYR A 107 0.88 -9.22 3.87
C TYR A 107 2.09 -10.16 4.05
N ASN A 108 2.16 -10.95 5.11
CA ASN A 108 3.32 -11.83 5.36
C ASN A 108 3.12 -13.25 4.81
N SER A 109 1.88 -13.70 4.76
CA SER A 109 1.46 -15.04 4.38
C SER A 109 0.18 -14.93 3.55
N PRO A 110 0.29 -14.46 2.30
CA PRO A 110 -0.86 -14.37 1.41
C PRO A 110 -1.47 -15.76 1.18
N PRO A 111 -2.78 -15.97 1.43
CA PRO A 111 -3.40 -17.29 1.38
C PRO A 111 -3.81 -17.73 -0.04
N PHE A 112 -3.31 -17.08 -1.09
CA PHE A 112 -3.69 -17.37 -2.48
C PHE A 112 -2.46 -17.76 -3.31
N GLU A 113 -2.61 -18.81 -4.10
CA GLU A 113 -1.59 -19.32 -5.00
C GLU A 113 -1.29 -18.29 -6.11
N GLY A 114 -0.01 -18.17 -6.51
CA GLY A 114 0.40 -17.33 -7.64
C GLY A 114 0.52 -15.83 -7.33
N ILE A 115 0.34 -15.36 -6.10
CA ILE A 115 0.47 -13.93 -5.74
C ILE A 115 1.85 -13.34 -6.10
N ASP A 116 2.91 -14.15 -5.97
CA ASP A 116 4.26 -13.76 -6.35
C ASP A 116 4.38 -13.42 -7.85
N THR A 117 3.50 -14.00 -8.67
CA THR A 117 3.44 -13.82 -10.13
C THR A 117 2.38 -12.80 -10.58
N LEU A 118 1.29 -12.65 -9.82
CA LEU A 118 0.08 -11.99 -10.31
C LEU A 118 0.06 -10.46 -10.16
N PHE A 119 0.81 -9.86 -9.21
CA PHE A 119 0.63 -8.44 -8.94
C PHE A 119 1.85 -7.73 -8.38
N GLY A 120 2.77 -7.25 -9.23
CA GLY A 120 3.75 -6.19 -8.86
C GLY A 120 4.65 -6.45 -7.66
N ALA A 121 4.53 -7.62 -7.00
CA ALA A 121 5.21 -8.00 -5.79
C ALA A 121 6.71 -8.12 -6.10
N GLY A 122 7.05 -8.69 -7.26
CA GLY A 122 8.43 -8.68 -7.78
C GLY A 122 9.04 -7.29 -8.04
N ARG A 123 8.26 -6.19 -8.01
CA ARG A 123 8.76 -4.81 -8.28
C ARG A 123 8.71 -3.86 -7.08
N MET A 124 8.08 -4.25 -5.98
CA MET A 124 8.08 -3.49 -4.72
C MET A 124 9.20 -3.91 -3.76
N GLY A 125 9.82 -5.07 -3.99
CA GLY A 125 11.04 -5.53 -3.30
C GLY A 125 12.30 -5.22 -4.09
N ASN A 126 13.37 -4.82 -3.39
CA ASN A 126 14.71 -4.83 -3.96
C ASN A 126 15.10 -6.29 -4.28
N SER A 127 15.38 -6.58 -5.55
CA SER A 127 15.65 -7.89 -6.19
C SER A 127 16.79 -8.74 -5.59
N ASN A 128 17.35 -8.43 -4.41
CA ASN A 128 18.56 -9.09 -3.91
C ASN A 128 18.38 -9.86 -2.59
N ASN A 129 17.15 -10.10 -2.12
CA ASN A 129 16.91 -10.97 -0.97
C ASN A 129 15.54 -11.67 -1.07
N PRO A 130 15.50 -12.99 -1.34
CA PRO A 130 14.25 -13.74 -1.54
C PRO A 130 13.41 -13.93 -0.25
N GLY A 131 13.85 -13.38 0.89
CA GLY A 131 13.14 -13.45 2.18
C GLY A 131 12.55 -12.13 2.71
N LYS A 132 12.52 -11.06 1.91
CA LYS A 132 12.00 -9.74 2.33
C LYS A 132 10.90 -9.28 1.38
N GLY A 133 9.75 -9.92 1.55
CA GLY A 133 8.61 -9.96 0.65
C GLY A 133 8.00 -8.61 0.31
N ALA A 134 7.64 -8.45 -0.96
CA ALA A 134 6.51 -7.62 -1.29
C ALA A 134 5.24 -8.39 -0.89
N GLY A 135 4.84 -8.18 0.36
CA GLY A 135 3.59 -8.75 0.86
C GLY A 135 2.36 -8.29 0.08
N MET A 136 1.24 -8.98 0.23
CA MET A 136 -0.03 -8.63 -0.41
C MET A 136 -0.82 -7.59 0.42
N PRO A 137 -0.83 -6.30 0.04
CA PRO A 137 -1.76 -5.31 0.60
C PRO A 137 -3.21 -5.60 0.20
N CYS A 138 -4.17 -5.02 0.91
CA CYS A 138 -5.58 -5.34 0.67
C CYS A 138 -6.05 -5.00 -0.76
N PHE A 139 -5.51 -3.95 -1.38
CA PHE A 139 -5.86 -3.58 -2.77
C PHE A 139 -5.40 -4.60 -3.83
N LEU A 140 -4.63 -5.63 -3.44
CA LEU A 140 -4.28 -6.79 -4.26
C LEU A 140 -5.00 -8.07 -3.83
N CYS A 141 -5.79 -8.01 -2.76
CA CYS A 141 -6.53 -9.16 -2.26
C CYS A 141 -7.64 -9.55 -3.26
N PRO A 142 -7.73 -10.82 -3.67
CA PRO A 142 -8.80 -11.30 -4.54
C PRO A 142 -10.03 -11.78 -3.74
N HIS A 143 -10.10 -11.58 -2.42
CA HIS A 143 -11.21 -12.11 -1.63
C HIS A 143 -12.49 -11.29 -1.81
N PRO A 144 -13.61 -11.88 -2.25
CA PRO A 144 -14.83 -11.13 -2.58
C PRO A 144 -15.50 -10.50 -1.35
N THR A 145 -15.35 -11.09 -0.16
CA THR A 145 -15.95 -10.50 1.07
C THR A 145 -15.07 -9.42 1.70
N CYS A 146 -13.83 -9.25 1.24
CA CYS A 146 -12.96 -8.19 1.74
C CYS A 146 -13.38 -6.86 1.13
N ARG A 147 -13.85 -5.94 1.97
CA ARG A 147 -14.29 -4.59 1.54
C ARG A 147 -13.17 -3.76 0.91
N HIS A 148 -11.92 -4.13 1.15
CA HIS A 148 -10.72 -3.45 0.64
C HIS A 148 -10.03 -4.22 -0.48
N SER A 149 -10.64 -5.31 -0.94
CA SER A 149 -10.10 -6.18 -1.99
C SER A 149 -10.04 -5.47 -3.33
N LEU A 150 -9.23 -6.00 -4.24
CA LEU A 150 -9.18 -5.56 -5.62
C LEU A 150 -10.55 -5.69 -6.31
N ILE A 151 -11.30 -6.75 -5.98
CA ILE A 151 -12.62 -7.02 -6.59
C ILE A 151 -13.63 -5.95 -6.18
N THR A 152 -13.59 -5.51 -4.93
CA THR A 152 -14.59 -4.59 -4.36
C THR A 152 -14.24 -3.12 -4.60
N GLN A 153 -12.95 -2.80 -4.71
CA GLN A 153 -12.46 -1.41 -4.83
C GLN A 153 -11.88 -1.09 -6.22
N GLY A 154 -11.67 -2.08 -7.07
CA GLY A 154 -11.18 -1.90 -8.44
C GLY A 154 -12.24 -1.27 -9.33
N VAL A 155 -11.88 -0.16 -9.99
CA VAL A 155 -12.82 0.66 -10.75
C VAL A 155 -12.71 0.41 -12.25
N CYS A 156 -11.52 0.62 -12.82
CA CYS A 156 -11.28 0.45 -14.25
C CYS A 156 -9.82 0.10 -14.54
N ALA A 157 -9.52 -0.25 -15.79
CA ALA A 157 -8.16 -0.48 -16.24
C ALA A 157 -7.30 0.79 -16.12
N CYS A 158 -6.02 0.62 -15.77
CA CYS A 158 -5.07 1.72 -15.76
C CYS A 158 -4.68 2.09 -17.20
N PRO A 159 -4.70 3.38 -17.58
CA PRO A 159 -4.31 3.80 -18.93
C PRO A 159 -2.79 3.66 -19.20
N GLU A 160 -1.97 3.54 -18.16
CA GLU A 160 -0.50 3.52 -18.27
C GLU A 160 0.12 2.12 -18.20
N CYS A 161 -0.64 1.10 -17.76
CA CYS A 161 -0.13 -0.25 -17.59
C CYS A 161 -1.26 -1.28 -17.47
N ASN A 162 -0.92 -2.58 -17.43
CA ASN A 162 -1.88 -3.67 -17.26
C ASN A 162 -2.47 -3.79 -15.84
N GLY A 163 -2.43 -2.73 -15.04
CA GLY A 163 -2.99 -2.68 -13.70
C GLY A 163 -4.43 -2.19 -13.67
N THR A 164 -4.98 -2.12 -12.47
CA THR A 164 -6.33 -1.63 -12.19
C THR A 164 -6.24 -0.39 -11.31
N LEU A 165 -7.06 0.63 -11.61
CA LEU A 165 -7.25 1.79 -10.75
C LEU A 165 -8.18 1.40 -9.60
N VAL A 166 -7.68 1.53 -8.38
CA VAL A 166 -8.39 1.15 -7.14
C VAL A 166 -8.72 2.41 -6.35
N LEU A 167 -9.94 2.48 -5.81
CA LEU A 167 -10.38 3.58 -4.95
C LEU A 167 -9.60 3.59 -3.63
N ASP A 168 -9.06 4.75 -3.26
CA ASP A 168 -8.46 4.96 -1.94
C ASP A 168 -9.54 5.34 -0.91
N PRO A 169 -9.93 4.43 0.00
CA PRO A 169 -11.04 4.66 0.94
C PRO A 169 -10.72 5.67 2.05
N ILE A 170 -9.48 6.17 2.11
CA ILE A 170 -9.05 7.15 3.12
C ILE A 170 -8.58 8.48 2.51
N SER A 171 -8.80 8.65 1.21
CA SER A 171 -8.36 9.84 0.50
C SER A 171 -9.23 11.07 0.74
N ALA A 172 -10.37 10.92 1.42
CA ALA A 172 -11.22 12.03 1.82
C ALA A 172 -10.42 13.17 2.49
N PRO A 173 -10.70 14.44 2.18
CA PRO A 173 -11.71 14.92 1.22
C PRO A 173 -11.22 14.92 -0.24
N ASN A 174 -9.94 14.64 -0.49
CA ASN A 174 -9.32 14.66 -1.82
C ASN A 174 -9.34 13.26 -2.43
N TRP A 175 -10.53 12.80 -2.78
CA TRP A 175 -10.77 11.45 -3.28
C TRP A 175 -9.89 11.13 -4.49
N LYS A 176 -9.31 9.93 -4.49
CA LYS A 176 -8.42 9.50 -5.56
C LYS A 176 -8.52 8.00 -5.84
N LEU A 177 -8.26 7.64 -7.09
CA LEU A 177 -7.92 6.30 -7.51
C LEU A 177 -6.40 6.19 -7.65
N PHE A 178 -5.83 5.04 -7.37
CA PHE A 178 -4.43 4.75 -7.67
C PHE A 178 -4.29 3.41 -8.38
N CYS A 179 -3.31 3.32 -9.28
CA CYS A 179 -3.00 2.05 -9.90
C CYS A 179 -2.33 1.11 -8.89
N ASN A 180 -2.73 -0.16 -8.91
CA ASN A 180 -2.14 -1.22 -8.11
C ASN A 180 -0.75 -1.69 -8.63
N MET A 181 -0.31 -1.27 -9.82
CA MET A 181 0.96 -1.69 -10.44
C MET A 181 1.95 -0.55 -10.74
N CYS A 182 1.48 0.58 -11.28
CA CYS A 182 2.32 1.74 -11.60
C CYS A 182 2.03 2.93 -10.68
N ASN A 183 2.54 4.13 -10.98
CA ASN A 183 2.33 5.32 -10.16
C ASN A 183 1.17 6.20 -10.63
N CYS A 184 0.38 5.77 -11.62
CA CYS A 184 -0.82 6.48 -12.06
C CYS A 184 -1.77 6.72 -10.88
N LEU A 185 -2.27 7.95 -10.80
CA LEU A 185 -3.18 8.45 -9.79
C LEU A 185 -4.24 9.29 -10.49
N VAL A 186 -5.51 9.07 -10.15
CA VAL A 186 -6.63 9.85 -10.71
C VAL A 186 -7.30 10.57 -9.56
N LEU A 187 -7.30 11.89 -9.58
CA LEU A 187 -8.07 12.70 -8.65
C LEU A 187 -9.54 12.67 -9.09
N LEU A 188 -10.42 12.38 -8.14
CA LEU A 188 -11.86 12.38 -8.33
C LEU A 188 -12.45 13.78 -8.08
N PRO A 189 -13.73 14.01 -8.44
CA PRO A 189 -14.36 15.33 -8.32
C PRO A 189 -14.17 15.97 -6.94
N GLN A 190 -13.78 17.24 -6.93
CA GLN A 190 -13.67 18.01 -5.69
C GLN A 190 -15.05 18.25 -5.07
N GLY A 191 -15.08 18.49 -3.75
CA GLY A 191 -16.33 18.76 -3.05
C GLY A 191 -17.18 17.52 -2.75
N ALA A 192 -16.71 16.32 -3.10
CA ALA A 192 -17.35 15.07 -2.69
C ALA A 192 -17.17 14.80 -1.19
N HIS A 193 -18.28 14.63 -0.48
CA HIS A 193 -18.30 14.22 0.92
C HIS A 193 -18.01 12.72 1.06
N ARG A 194 -18.53 11.90 0.13
CA ARG A 194 -18.31 10.46 0.09
C ARG A 194 -18.16 9.98 -1.35
N VAL A 195 -17.25 9.04 -1.56
CA VAL A 195 -17.16 8.26 -2.80
C VAL A 195 -17.12 6.77 -2.45
N SER A 196 -17.87 5.96 -3.17
CA SER A 196 -17.88 4.50 -3.01
C SER A 196 -18.07 3.79 -4.35
N THR A 197 -17.55 2.57 -4.45
CA THR A 197 -17.84 1.66 -5.55
C THR A 197 -19.23 1.03 -5.42
N THR A 198 -19.83 0.62 -6.55
CA THR A 198 -21.10 -0.11 -6.59
C THR A 198 -20.90 -1.50 -7.22
N PRO A 199 -21.84 -2.45 -7.06
CA PRO A 199 -21.75 -3.75 -7.75
C PRO A 199 -22.07 -3.65 -9.26
N ASP A 200 -22.56 -2.49 -9.71
CA ASP A 200 -23.00 -2.27 -11.08
C ASP A 200 -21.81 -2.02 -12.01
N ARG A 201 -21.92 -2.49 -13.25
CA ARG A 201 -20.92 -2.28 -14.29
C ARG A 201 -21.46 -1.44 -15.44
N CYS A 202 -20.59 -0.65 -16.04
CA CYS A 202 -20.90 0.16 -17.19
C CYS A 202 -21.20 -0.74 -18.41
N PRO A 203 -22.32 -0.55 -19.13
CA PRO A 203 -22.65 -1.36 -20.29
C PRO A 203 -21.68 -1.17 -21.48
N ASP A 204 -20.99 -0.04 -21.56
CA ASP A 204 -20.14 0.30 -22.71
C ASP A 204 -18.69 -0.18 -22.55
N CYS A 205 -18.14 -0.12 -21.34
CA CYS A 205 -16.72 -0.41 -21.09
C CYS A 205 -16.45 -1.41 -19.96
N ASP A 206 -17.50 -2.00 -19.36
CA ASP A 206 -17.43 -2.97 -18.24
C ASP A 206 -16.70 -2.46 -16.98
N SER A 207 -16.40 -1.16 -16.90
CA SER A 207 -15.82 -0.55 -15.70
C SER A 207 -16.87 -0.44 -14.60
N MET A 208 -16.42 -0.55 -13.35
CA MET A 208 -17.29 -0.44 -12.18
C MET A 208 -17.87 0.98 -12.06
N ILE A 209 -19.17 1.05 -11.77
CA ILE A 209 -19.86 2.31 -11.50
C ILE A 209 -19.47 2.79 -10.10
N ILE A 210 -19.25 4.10 -9.96
CA ILE A 210 -19.02 4.73 -8.67
C ILE A 210 -20.22 5.59 -8.29
N GLU A 211 -20.47 5.67 -6.99
CA GLU A 211 -21.41 6.61 -6.38
C GLU A 211 -20.62 7.75 -5.75
N VAL A 212 -20.95 8.98 -6.13
CA VAL A 212 -20.37 10.21 -5.60
C VAL A 212 -21.46 10.99 -4.88
N ASP A 213 -21.27 11.25 -3.59
CA ASP A 213 -22.14 12.11 -2.79
C ASP A 213 -21.43 13.46 -2.58
N PHE A 214 -21.88 14.47 -3.32
CA PHE A 214 -21.37 15.82 -3.28
C PHE A 214 -21.83 16.57 -2.04
N ASN A 215 -21.01 17.53 -1.59
CA ASN A 215 -21.44 18.44 -0.55
C ASN A 215 -22.62 19.29 -1.05
N LYS A 216 -23.69 19.39 -0.26
CA LYS A 216 -24.88 20.22 -0.54
C LYS A 216 -24.55 21.66 -0.99
N LYS A 217 -23.44 22.22 -0.50
CA LYS A 217 -23.03 23.60 -0.82
C LYS A 217 -22.22 23.76 -2.12
N ALA A 218 -21.73 22.66 -2.68
CA ALA A 218 -20.78 22.65 -3.80
C ALA A 218 -21.10 21.55 -4.82
N THR A 219 -22.36 21.11 -4.88
CA THR A 219 -22.78 20.08 -5.83
C THR A 219 -22.76 20.64 -7.26
N PRO A 220 -22.17 19.91 -8.22
CA PRO A 220 -22.21 20.28 -9.63
C PRO A 220 -23.49 19.80 -10.34
N LEU A 221 -24.39 19.10 -9.63
CA LEU A 221 -25.59 18.51 -10.21
C LEU A 221 -26.75 19.53 -10.29
N GLU A 222 -27.62 19.31 -11.26
CA GLU A 222 -28.85 20.09 -11.43
C GLU A 222 -29.82 19.87 -10.26
N ASP A 223 -30.75 20.82 -10.07
CA ASP A 223 -31.82 20.79 -9.07
C ASP A 223 -31.37 20.64 -7.60
N GLY A 224 -30.09 20.85 -7.31
CA GLY A 224 -29.53 20.71 -5.97
C GLY A 224 -29.40 19.25 -5.51
N ALA A 225 -29.49 18.28 -6.42
CA ALA A 225 -29.16 16.89 -6.14
C ALA A 225 -27.71 16.77 -5.64
N THR A 226 -27.42 15.81 -4.77
CA THR A 226 -26.05 15.56 -4.28
C THR A 226 -25.49 14.21 -4.68
N LEU A 227 -26.36 13.27 -5.05
CA LEU A 227 -25.96 11.92 -5.38
C LEU A 227 -25.86 11.75 -6.89
N HIS A 228 -24.69 11.31 -7.37
CA HIS A 228 -24.49 10.91 -8.76
C HIS A 228 -23.92 9.51 -8.84
N LYS A 229 -24.43 8.69 -9.78
CA LYS A 229 -23.91 7.36 -10.07
C LYS A 229 -23.50 7.32 -11.53
N GLY A 230 -22.24 7.00 -11.80
CA GLY A 230 -21.74 6.98 -13.16
C GLY A 230 -20.42 6.23 -13.30
N CYS A 231 -20.11 5.88 -14.55
CA CYS A 231 -18.81 5.33 -14.91
C CYS A 231 -17.80 6.48 -15.06
N ILE A 232 -16.65 6.40 -14.42
CA ILE A 232 -15.61 7.44 -14.53
C ILE A 232 -15.08 7.66 -15.97
N LEU A 233 -15.33 6.70 -16.88
CA LEU A 233 -14.85 6.75 -18.26
C LEU A 233 -15.92 7.27 -19.22
N CYS A 234 -17.15 6.75 -19.10
CA CYS A 234 -18.23 7.00 -20.05
C CYS A 234 -19.21 8.10 -19.60
N ASP A 235 -19.32 8.38 -18.29
CA ASP A 235 -20.19 9.43 -17.78
C ASP A 235 -19.57 10.80 -18.05
N GLU A 236 -20.26 11.65 -18.81
CA GLU A 236 -19.72 12.95 -19.26
C GLU A 236 -19.36 13.87 -18.09
N LEU A 237 -20.20 13.88 -17.04
CA LEU A 237 -20.00 14.73 -15.87
C LEU A 237 -18.77 14.27 -15.08
N LEU A 238 -18.70 13.00 -14.69
CA LEU A 238 -17.57 12.48 -13.92
C LEU A 238 -16.26 12.56 -14.71
N HIS A 239 -16.29 12.21 -16.00
CA HIS A 239 -15.13 12.26 -16.87
C HIS A 239 -14.55 13.68 -16.99
N SER A 240 -15.40 14.70 -17.02
CA SER A 240 -14.95 16.10 -17.09
C SER A 240 -14.28 16.60 -15.80
N LEU A 241 -14.60 15.97 -14.67
CA LEU A 241 -14.18 16.39 -13.32
C LEU A 241 -12.97 15.60 -12.78
N VAL A 242 -12.56 14.51 -13.44
CA VAL A 242 -11.37 13.75 -13.05
C VAL A 242 -10.08 14.36 -13.59
N VAL A 243 -9.00 14.23 -12.83
CA VAL A 243 -7.66 14.71 -13.23
C VAL A 243 -6.63 13.61 -13.03
N VAL A 244 -5.94 13.22 -14.10
CA VAL A 244 -4.85 12.24 -14.04
C VAL A 244 -3.57 12.93 -13.55
N LYS A 245 -2.85 12.25 -12.66
CA LYS A 245 -1.57 12.65 -12.07
C LYS A 245 -0.66 11.43 -11.93
N HIS A 246 0.62 11.69 -11.70
CA HIS A 246 1.60 10.64 -11.38
C HIS A 246 2.06 10.78 -9.93
N GLY A 247 1.84 9.73 -9.14
CA GLY A 247 2.35 9.63 -7.78
C GLY A 247 3.86 9.39 -7.71
N LYS A 248 4.43 9.48 -6.51
CA LYS A 248 5.84 9.14 -6.28
C LYS A 248 6.06 7.62 -6.36
N SER A 249 7.14 7.20 -7.02
CA SER A 249 7.47 5.79 -7.24
C SER A 249 7.80 5.01 -5.96
N PHE A 250 7.31 3.77 -5.86
CA PHE A 250 7.69 2.80 -4.82
C PHE A 250 9.18 2.42 -4.87
N SER A 251 9.74 2.41 -6.08
CA SER A 251 11.17 2.24 -6.32
C SER A 251 11.78 3.58 -6.67
N ARG A 252 12.73 4.08 -5.87
CA ARG A 252 13.75 4.95 -6.44
C ARG A 252 14.50 4.06 -7.42
N ARG A 253 14.33 4.25 -8.73
CA ARG A 253 15.32 3.78 -9.71
C ARG A 253 16.67 4.15 -9.11
N GLY A 254 17.48 3.14 -8.80
CA GLY A 254 18.80 3.33 -8.21
C GLY A 254 19.49 4.43 -8.99
N ALA A 255 19.78 5.54 -8.30
CA ALA A 255 20.57 6.60 -8.91
C ALA A 255 21.86 5.92 -9.36
N ARG A 256 22.07 5.91 -10.68
CA ARG A 256 23.30 5.48 -11.35
C ARG A 256 24.49 5.92 -10.50
N GLY A 257 25.41 4.98 -10.31
CA GLY A 257 26.51 5.06 -9.35
C GLY A 257 27.13 6.45 -9.29
N ARG A 258 27.26 6.96 -8.05
CA ARG A 258 28.25 7.99 -7.75
C ARG A 258 29.63 7.37 -7.97
N GLY A 259 30.09 7.47 -9.22
CA GLY A 259 31.49 7.30 -9.55
C GLY A 259 32.30 8.26 -8.67
N ARG A 260 33.14 7.68 -7.84
CA ARG A 260 34.27 8.37 -7.23
C ARG A 260 35.18 8.80 -8.37
N GLY A 261 35.33 10.10 -8.58
CA GLY A 261 36.14 10.66 -9.66
C GLY A 261 36.50 12.10 -9.38
N MET A 262 37.69 12.28 -8.83
CA MET A 262 38.41 13.53 -8.57
C MET A 262 38.50 14.43 -9.82
N GLY A 263 38.30 15.75 -9.68
CA GLY A 263 38.63 16.69 -10.77
C GLY A 263 38.17 18.13 -10.53
N ARG A 264 39.14 19.03 -10.32
CA ARG A 264 39.01 20.48 -10.10
C ARG A 264 38.56 21.25 -11.34
N SER A 265 37.89 22.37 -11.08
CA SER A 265 37.88 23.66 -11.82
C SER A 265 37.54 23.68 -13.32
N GLY A 266 36.46 24.39 -13.68
CA GLY A 266 36.25 24.81 -15.07
C GLY A 266 34.92 25.53 -15.33
N ARG A 267 34.99 26.87 -15.31
CA ARG A 267 34.14 27.89 -15.96
C ARG A 267 32.94 27.45 -16.82
N GLY A 268 31.78 28.03 -16.48
CA GLY A 268 30.89 28.73 -17.42
C GLY A 268 30.00 27.92 -18.35
N ALA A 269 28.68 28.11 -18.22
CA ALA A 269 27.74 28.38 -19.31
C ALA A 269 26.30 28.23 -18.79
N GLY A 270 25.53 29.31 -18.81
CA GLY A 270 24.09 29.25 -18.57
C GLY A 270 23.36 28.57 -19.72
N ARG A 271 22.17 28.03 -19.43
CA ARG A 271 21.00 27.99 -20.33
C ARG A 271 19.78 27.39 -19.62
N GLY A 272 18.72 28.20 -19.57
CA GLY A 272 17.33 27.79 -19.76
C GLY A 272 16.70 26.86 -18.74
N SER A 273 16.11 27.42 -17.68
CA SER A 273 15.03 26.77 -16.95
C SER A 273 13.78 26.74 -17.83
N SER A 274 13.60 25.66 -18.58
CA SER A 274 12.30 25.36 -19.18
C SER A 274 11.39 24.88 -18.05
N LYS A 275 10.40 25.70 -17.69
CA LYS A 275 9.26 25.27 -16.89
C LYS A 275 8.60 24.11 -17.64
N MET A 276 8.77 22.89 -17.11
CA MET A 276 7.95 21.74 -17.48
C MET A 276 6.53 22.07 -17.00
N VAL A 277 5.74 22.67 -17.88
CA VAL A 277 4.30 22.80 -17.70
C VAL A 277 3.74 21.39 -17.88
N ASP A 278 3.14 20.88 -16.81
CA ASP A 278 2.38 19.62 -16.83
C ASP A 278 1.25 19.76 -17.84
N PRO A 279 1.25 19.02 -18.97
CA PRO A 279 0.15 19.08 -19.91
C PRO A 279 -1.06 18.50 -19.20
N LYS A 280 -2.10 19.31 -19.03
CA LYS A 280 -3.42 18.87 -18.60
C LYS A 280 -3.98 17.96 -19.70
N MET A 281 -3.58 16.69 -19.69
CA MET A 281 -4.08 15.66 -20.59
C MET A 281 -5.49 15.30 -20.15
N SER A 282 -6.47 15.56 -21.01
CA SER A 282 -7.82 15.02 -20.84
C SER A 282 -7.84 13.55 -21.23
N PHE A 283 -8.72 12.79 -20.60
CA PHE A 283 -8.82 11.34 -20.78
C PHE A 283 -9.17 10.93 -22.23
N ARG A 284 -9.70 11.84 -23.06
CA ARG A 284 -10.00 11.64 -24.49
C ARG A 284 -8.78 11.42 -25.40
N GLY A 285 -7.57 11.43 -24.87
CA GLY A 285 -6.32 11.23 -25.63
C GLY A 285 -5.80 9.79 -25.69
N PHE A 286 -6.55 8.79 -25.19
CA PHE A 286 -6.16 7.38 -25.14
C PHE A 286 -7.26 6.45 -25.63
#